data_AF-A0A2P4WVV6-F1
#
_entry.id   AF-A0A2P4WVV6-F1
#
_cell.length_a   1.000
_cell.length_b   1.000
_cell.length_c   1.000
_cell.angle_alpha   90.00
_cell.angle_beta   90.00
_cell.angle_gamma   90.00
#
_symmetry.space_group_name_H-M   'P 1'
#
loop_
_entity.id
_entity.type
_entity.pdbx_description
1 polymer ?
#
loop_
_entity_poly.entity_id
_entity_poly.type
_entity_poly.pdbx_seq_one_letter_code
_entity_poly.pdbx_strand_id
1 'polypeptide(L)'
;MQELLRLVHESLPLSSFDGSKVSSSGVKHDINTQEGIRARNSMHNRVKSDLFIPAGGRPNTINENNWRDYLDADGKPSSGLIVEGANLFITPEARQLLFDNAGVVIVKDSSANKCGVVCSSYEIVASMLLETDEFMAVKDELVVEVVDKLRALARVEAQLLFREYKKDPTSALPPASERISRAITRVHDAVLAHFDEVCEEDQHILFTLIEEHLPPKLRELALDRVQQNVPLAYIRSIVASSLASKIVYREGLQFTEALPDSNLGNMALQYLKQEKKVQRLVHDVRSSQLPNKDDIADLLARGGVRAGMDTP
;
A
#
# COMPACT_ATOMS: atom_id res chain seq x y z
N MET A 1 18.26 13.07 -23.88
CA MET A 1 18.35 13.03 -22.40
C MET A 1 18.94 14.31 -21.82
N GLN A 2 20.11 14.78 -22.29
CA GLN A 2 20.74 16.02 -21.79
C GLN A 2 19.81 17.25 -21.77
N GLU A 3 19.03 17.47 -22.83
CA GLU A 3 18.08 18.58 -22.87
C GLU A 3 16.94 18.45 -21.84
N LEU A 4 16.44 17.24 -21.60
CA LEU A 4 15.44 17.01 -20.55
C LEU A 4 16.03 17.27 -19.15
N LEU A 5 17.29 16.88 -18.93
CA LEU A 5 17.99 17.15 -17.67
C LEU A 5 18.22 18.65 -17.47
N ARG A 6 18.54 19.41 -18.53
CA ARG A 6 18.62 20.88 -18.46
C ARG A 6 17.31 21.48 -17.94
N LEU A 7 16.17 21.07 -18.50
CA LEU A 7 14.87 21.54 -18.02
C LEU A 7 14.63 21.23 -16.54
N VAL A 8 15.03 20.04 -16.07
CA VAL A 8 14.92 19.66 -14.65
C VAL A 8 15.81 20.54 -13.77
N HIS A 9 17.10 20.68 -14.12
CA HIS A 9 18.05 21.47 -13.34
C HIS A 9 17.70 22.95 -13.27
N GLU A 10 17.18 23.50 -14.37
CA GLU A 10 16.76 24.90 -14.46
C GLU A 10 15.29 25.10 -14.02
N SER A 11 14.59 24.04 -13.62
CA SER A 11 13.16 24.07 -13.26
C SER A 11 12.27 24.73 -14.31
N LEU A 12 12.52 24.40 -15.58
CA LEU A 12 11.80 24.93 -16.74
C LEU A 12 10.67 24.00 -17.20
N PRO A 13 9.58 24.56 -17.74
CA PRO A 13 8.50 23.77 -18.33
C PRO A 13 8.94 23.11 -19.65
N LEU A 14 8.25 22.05 -20.07
CA LEU A 14 8.48 21.36 -21.36
C LEU A 14 8.31 22.28 -22.58
N SER A 15 7.58 23.38 -22.47
CA SER A 15 7.49 24.38 -23.55
C SER A 15 8.85 25.02 -23.86
N SER A 16 9.76 25.06 -22.88
CA SER A 16 11.14 25.54 -23.03
C SER A 16 12.10 24.51 -23.64
N PHE A 17 11.61 23.32 -24.04
CA PHE A 17 12.43 22.31 -24.72
C PHE A 17 12.93 22.85 -26.07
N ASP A 18 14.24 22.75 -26.29
CA ASP A 18 14.91 23.13 -27.54
C ASP A 18 14.42 22.28 -28.72
N GLY A 19 13.71 22.93 -29.64
CA GLY A 19 13.15 22.30 -30.84
C GLY A 19 14.21 21.65 -31.74
N SER A 20 15.46 22.13 -31.72
CA SER A 20 16.57 21.54 -32.49
C SER A 20 16.98 20.15 -31.98
N LYS A 21 16.58 19.78 -30.76
CA LYS A 21 16.84 18.48 -30.14
C LYS A 21 15.73 17.45 -30.40
N VAL A 22 14.65 17.86 -31.05
CA VAL A 22 13.59 16.94 -31.51
C VAL A 22 14.14 16.18 -32.72
N SER A 23 14.09 14.85 -32.68
CA SER A 23 14.54 14.03 -33.81
C SER A 23 13.66 14.25 -35.04
N SER A 24 14.12 13.82 -36.21
CA SER A 24 13.33 13.89 -37.46
C SER A 24 11.99 13.14 -37.40
N SER A 25 11.90 12.12 -36.54
CA SER A 25 10.66 11.38 -36.25
C SER A 25 9.95 11.83 -34.97
N GLY A 26 10.53 12.78 -34.25
CA GLY A 26 10.04 13.25 -32.96
C GLY A 26 8.98 14.34 -33.15
N VAL A 27 8.04 14.41 -32.22
CA VAL A 27 7.00 15.45 -32.21
C VAL A 27 7.01 16.14 -30.87
N LYS A 28 7.09 17.47 -30.87
CA LYS A 28 6.87 18.32 -29.69
C LYS A 28 5.46 18.89 -29.77
N HIS A 29 4.69 18.70 -28.71
CA HIS A 29 3.34 19.24 -28.59
C HIS A 29 3.29 20.29 -27.48
N ASP A 30 3.01 21.54 -27.84
CA ASP A 30 2.78 22.60 -26.86
C ASP A 30 1.34 22.57 -26.34
N ILE A 31 1.21 22.60 -25.01
CA ILE A 31 -0.07 22.54 -24.29
C ILE A 31 -1.01 23.73 -24.57
N ASN A 32 -0.46 24.83 -25.09
CA ASN A 32 -1.21 26.02 -25.46
C ASN A 32 -1.87 25.90 -26.85
N THR A 33 -1.71 24.76 -27.53
CA THR A 33 -2.34 24.47 -28.82
C THR A 33 -3.43 23.41 -28.67
N GLN A 34 -4.48 23.49 -29.51
CA GLN A 34 -5.54 22.49 -29.50
C GLN A 34 -5.02 21.09 -29.85
N GLU A 35 -4.06 21.01 -30.77
CA GLU A 35 -3.39 19.77 -31.13
C GLU A 35 -2.62 19.19 -29.94
N GLY A 36 -1.82 20.00 -29.23
CA GLY A 36 -1.07 19.52 -28.09
C GLY A 36 -1.94 19.10 -26.91
N ILE A 37 -3.06 19.78 -26.67
CA ILE A 37 -4.08 19.36 -25.69
C ILE A 37 -4.63 17.98 -26.06
N ARG A 38 -4.99 17.75 -27.32
CA ARG A 38 -5.49 16.45 -27.80
C ARG A 38 -4.43 15.36 -27.69
N ALA A 39 -3.19 15.66 -28.08
CA ALA A 39 -2.08 14.71 -28.00
C ALA A 39 -1.78 14.27 -26.57
N ARG A 40 -1.74 15.21 -25.62
CA ARG A 40 -1.59 14.92 -24.18
C ARG A 40 -2.76 14.08 -23.67
N ASN A 41 -4.00 14.52 -23.93
CA ASN A 41 -5.20 13.86 -23.39
C ASN A 41 -5.39 12.43 -23.91
N SER A 42 -4.86 12.10 -25.09
CA SER A 42 -4.94 10.78 -25.72
C SER A 42 -3.64 9.97 -25.60
N MET A 43 -2.63 10.45 -24.88
CA MET A 43 -1.30 9.82 -24.87
C MET A 43 -1.36 8.36 -24.38
N HIS A 44 -2.19 8.10 -23.37
CA HIS A 44 -2.40 6.76 -22.79
C HIS A 44 -2.99 5.75 -23.79
N ASN A 45 -3.64 6.20 -24.87
CA ASN A 45 -4.20 5.36 -25.93
C ASN A 45 -3.21 5.02 -27.04
N ARG A 46 -2.07 5.72 -27.10
CA ARG A 46 -1.16 5.67 -28.26
C ARG A 46 0.23 5.16 -27.91
N VAL A 47 0.69 5.44 -26.70
CA VAL A 47 2.03 5.03 -26.25
C VAL A 47 1.97 3.59 -25.78
N LYS A 48 2.71 2.70 -26.43
CA LYS A 48 2.86 1.31 -26.00
C LYS A 48 3.87 1.23 -24.85
N SER A 49 3.49 0.56 -23.77
CA SER A 49 4.35 0.29 -22.62
C SER A 49 3.97 -1.03 -21.93
N ASP A 50 4.85 -1.56 -21.08
CA ASP A 50 4.54 -2.75 -20.26
C ASP A 50 3.64 -2.39 -19.07
N LEU A 51 3.77 -1.16 -18.57
CA LEU A 51 3.06 -0.62 -17.42
C LEU A 51 2.61 0.81 -17.72
N PHE A 52 1.38 1.13 -17.31
CA PHE A 52 0.84 2.48 -17.30
C PHE A 52 0.48 2.87 -15.86
N ILE A 53 1.02 4.00 -15.38
CA ILE A 53 0.73 4.56 -14.06
C ILE A 53 0.08 5.93 -14.25
N PRO A 54 -1.26 6.04 -14.30
CA PRO A 54 -1.91 7.34 -14.25
C PRO A 54 -1.69 7.94 -12.86
N ALA A 55 -0.79 8.91 -12.77
CA ALA A 55 -0.46 9.65 -11.54
C ALA A 55 -1.03 11.08 -11.52
N GLY A 56 -2.14 11.28 -12.23
CA GLY A 56 -2.89 12.52 -12.33
C GLY A 56 -3.95 12.40 -13.41
N GLY A 57 -4.43 13.53 -13.92
CA GLY A 57 -5.42 13.58 -15.00
C GLY A 57 -6.83 13.85 -14.51
N ARG A 58 -7.78 13.86 -15.44
CA ARG A 58 -9.19 14.14 -15.13
C ARG A 58 -9.87 12.84 -14.70
N PRO A 59 -10.79 12.87 -13.72
CA PRO A 59 -11.64 11.73 -13.43
C PRO A 59 -12.33 11.23 -14.71
N ASN A 60 -12.53 9.92 -14.80
CA ASN A 60 -13.21 9.24 -15.90
C ASN A 60 -12.56 9.51 -17.28
N THR A 61 -11.24 9.71 -17.31
CA THR A 61 -10.48 9.89 -18.56
C THR A 61 -10.65 8.67 -19.46
N ILE A 62 -10.62 7.46 -18.88
CA ILE A 62 -11.04 6.23 -19.53
C ILE A 62 -12.38 5.81 -18.92
N ASN A 63 -13.41 5.64 -19.75
CA ASN A 63 -14.78 5.36 -19.37
C ASN A 63 -15.46 4.39 -20.34
N GLU A 64 -16.70 4.01 -20.04
CA GLU A 64 -17.49 3.02 -20.77
C GLU A 64 -17.69 3.36 -22.25
N ASN A 65 -17.57 4.64 -22.62
CA ASN A 65 -17.77 5.11 -23.99
C ASN A 65 -16.48 5.12 -24.81
N ASN A 66 -15.30 5.23 -24.17
CA ASN A 66 -14.02 5.42 -24.87
C ASN A 66 -12.93 4.37 -24.55
N TRP A 67 -13.21 3.38 -23.69
CA TRP A 67 -12.21 2.36 -23.32
C TRP A 67 -11.60 1.63 -24.53
N ARG A 68 -12.33 1.52 -25.64
CA ARG A 68 -11.85 0.90 -26.89
C ARG A 68 -10.69 1.68 -27.52
N ASP A 69 -10.62 2.98 -27.29
CA ASP A 69 -9.51 3.81 -27.78
C ASP A 69 -8.17 3.39 -27.13
N TYR A 70 -8.21 2.69 -25.99
CA TYR A 70 -7.03 2.15 -25.35
C TYR A 70 -6.43 0.96 -26.09
N LEU A 71 -7.19 0.34 -26.98
CA LEU A 71 -6.81 -0.82 -27.77
C LEU A 71 -6.35 -0.40 -29.18
N ASP A 72 -5.41 -1.13 -29.75
CA ASP A 72 -5.09 -0.99 -31.18
C ASP A 72 -6.04 -1.80 -32.07
N ALA A 73 -5.77 -1.75 -33.39
CA ALA A 73 -6.58 -2.42 -34.40
C ALA A 73 -6.65 -3.95 -34.24
N ASP A 74 -5.66 -4.56 -33.58
CA ASP A 74 -5.61 -6.00 -33.30
C ASP A 74 -6.25 -6.34 -31.94
N GLY A 75 -6.82 -5.34 -31.24
CA GLY A 75 -7.39 -5.48 -29.91
C GLY A 75 -6.36 -5.48 -28.78
N LYS A 76 -5.07 -5.22 -29.07
CA LYS A 76 -4.02 -5.22 -28.06
C LYS A 76 -4.00 -3.88 -27.32
N PRO A 77 -3.97 -3.88 -25.97
CA PRO A 77 -4.01 -2.65 -25.19
C PRO A 77 -2.72 -1.83 -25.34
N SER A 78 -2.80 -0.56 -24.95
CA SER A 78 -1.61 0.32 -24.90
C SER A 78 -0.62 -0.12 -23.82
N SER A 79 -1.13 -0.58 -22.67
CA SER A 79 -0.36 -1.32 -21.67
C SER A 79 -1.17 -2.50 -21.14
N GLY A 80 -0.50 -3.62 -20.88
CA GLY A 80 -1.13 -4.81 -20.31
C GLY A 80 -1.39 -4.69 -18.79
N LEU A 81 -0.67 -3.80 -18.11
CA LEU A 81 -0.84 -3.51 -16.69
C LEU A 81 -1.10 -2.00 -16.48
N ILE A 82 -2.11 -1.70 -15.66
CA ILE A 82 -2.40 -0.35 -15.18
C ILE A 82 -2.31 -0.33 -13.65
N VAL A 83 -1.59 0.64 -13.08
CA VAL A 83 -1.53 0.87 -11.63
C VAL A 83 -2.02 2.28 -11.35
N GLU A 84 -3.24 2.41 -10.83
CA GLU A 84 -3.92 3.70 -10.71
C GLU A 84 -3.35 4.56 -9.57
N GLY A 85 -2.28 5.32 -9.84
CA GLY A 85 -1.70 6.24 -8.86
C GLY A 85 -2.60 7.43 -8.50
N ALA A 86 -3.55 7.79 -9.36
CA ALA A 86 -4.53 8.84 -9.15
C ALA A 86 -5.95 8.29 -8.98
N ASN A 87 -6.74 8.98 -8.15
CA ASN A 87 -8.13 8.64 -7.92
C ASN A 87 -8.97 8.80 -9.20
N LEU A 88 -9.82 7.81 -9.46
CA LEU A 88 -10.91 7.87 -10.44
C LEU A 88 -10.47 8.09 -11.90
N PHE A 89 -9.25 7.74 -12.28
CA PHE A 89 -8.79 7.90 -13.68
C PHE A 89 -9.61 7.03 -14.65
N ILE A 90 -9.96 5.81 -14.24
CA ILE A 90 -10.77 4.84 -14.99
C ILE A 90 -12.12 4.63 -14.28
N THR A 91 -13.24 4.56 -15.02
CA THR A 91 -14.56 4.22 -14.42
C THR A 91 -14.61 2.73 -14.04
N PRO A 92 -15.46 2.32 -13.06
CA PRO A 92 -15.65 0.90 -12.73
C PRO A 92 -15.97 0.04 -13.96
N GLU A 93 -16.86 0.52 -14.83
CA GLU A 93 -17.31 -0.16 -16.04
C GLU A 93 -16.15 -0.32 -17.04
N ALA A 94 -15.35 0.73 -17.26
CA ALA A 94 -14.21 0.67 -18.15
C ALA A 94 -13.12 -0.30 -17.67
N ARG A 95 -12.89 -0.40 -16.34
CA ARG A 95 -11.95 -1.40 -15.80
C ARG A 95 -12.40 -2.82 -16.15
N GLN A 96 -13.69 -3.11 -15.99
CA GLN A 96 -14.24 -4.43 -16.31
C GLN A 96 -14.16 -4.70 -17.82
N LEU A 97 -14.54 -3.74 -18.66
CA LEU A 97 -14.49 -3.88 -20.11
C LEU A 97 -13.07 -4.11 -20.64
N LEU A 98 -12.07 -3.39 -20.11
CA LEU A 98 -10.66 -3.58 -20.45
C LEU A 98 -10.14 -4.96 -20.02
N PHE A 99 -10.55 -5.44 -18.86
CA PHE A 99 -10.20 -6.78 -18.39
C PHE A 99 -10.83 -7.86 -19.29
N ASP A 100 -12.15 -7.81 -19.51
CA ASP A 100 -12.90 -8.85 -20.23
C ASP A 100 -12.51 -8.97 -21.71
N ASN A 101 -12.22 -7.84 -22.36
CA ASN A 101 -12.00 -7.82 -23.81
C ASN A 101 -10.52 -7.81 -24.21
N ALA A 102 -9.61 -7.42 -23.30
CA ALA A 102 -8.19 -7.24 -23.62
C ALA A 102 -7.23 -7.79 -22.55
N GLY A 103 -7.75 -8.41 -21.48
CA GLY A 103 -6.92 -9.00 -20.42
C GLY A 103 -6.10 -7.97 -19.64
N VAL A 104 -6.49 -6.70 -19.65
CA VAL A 104 -5.74 -5.64 -18.95
C VAL A 104 -5.85 -5.84 -17.46
N VAL A 105 -4.71 -6.04 -16.79
CA VAL A 105 -4.64 -6.16 -15.34
C VAL A 105 -4.62 -4.77 -14.73
N ILE A 106 -5.50 -4.48 -13.77
CA ILE A 106 -5.65 -3.14 -13.19
C ILE A 106 -5.54 -3.19 -11.67
N VAL A 107 -4.51 -2.58 -11.11
CA VAL A 107 -4.42 -2.31 -9.67
C VAL A 107 -5.17 -1.03 -9.38
N LYS A 108 -6.32 -1.17 -8.69
CA LYS A 108 -7.23 -0.07 -8.37
C LYS A 108 -6.56 0.98 -7.48
N ASP A 109 -6.97 2.23 -7.67
CA ASP A 109 -6.50 3.40 -6.90
C ASP A 109 -6.53 3.19 -5.39
N SER A 110 -7.62 2.62 -4.89
CA SER A 110 -7.80 2.32 -3.47
C SER A 110 -6.75 1.39 -2.89
N SER A 111 -5.97 0.67 -3.70
CA SER A 111 -4.76 -0.06 -3.27
C SER A 111 -3.47 0.66 -3.67
N ALA A 112 -3.41 1.20 -4.89
CA ALA A 112 -2.19 1.76 -5.48
C ALA A 112 -1.71 3.08 -4.83
N ASN A 113 -2.62 3.88 -4.24
CA ASN A 113 -2.29 5.24 -3.77
C ASN A 113 -2.39 5.44 -2.25
N LYS A 114 -2.60 4.38 -1.46
CA LYS A 114 -2.75 4.46 0.02
C LYS A 114 -1.58 5.13 0.73
N CYS A 115 -0.37 5.06 0.16
CA CYS A 115 0.86 5.58 0.80
C CYS A 115 0.79 7.08 1.11
N GLY A 116 0.01 7.87 0.37
CA GLY A 116 -0.18 9.30 0.70
C GLY A 116 -0.87 9.50 2.05
N VAL A 117 -1.93 8.74 2.31
CA VAL A 117 -2.68 8.78 3.58
C VAL A 117 -1.80 8.27 4.73
N VAL A 118 -1.07 7.18 4.51
CA VAL A 118 -0.15 6.61 5.51
C VAL A 118 1.00 7.56 5.83
N CYS A 119 1.53 8.27 4.83
CA CYS A 119 2.56 9.30 5.05
C CYS A 119 2.02 10.42 5.95
N SER A 120 0.81 10.90 5.66
CA SER A 120 0.16 11.93 6.48
C SER A 120 -0.08 11.48 7.92
N SER A 121 -0.39 10.20 8.16
CA SER A 121 -0.49 9.69 9.55
C SER A 121 0.86 9.73 10.29
N TYR A 122 1.97 9.47 9.60
CA TYR A 122 3.31 9.60 10.20
C TYR A 122 3.68 11.07 10.47
N GLU A 123 3.28 11.98 9.60
CA GLU A 123 3.46 13.42 9.79
C GLU A 123 2.72 13.94 11.03
N ILE A 124 1.46 13.51 11.20
CA ILE A 124 0.64 13.89 12.35
C ILE A 124 1.24 13.37 13.66
N VAL A 125 1.61 12.08 13.72
CA VAL A 125 2.19 11.52 14.97
C VAL A 125 3.56 12.11 15.28
N ALA A 126 4.39 12.40 14.27
CA ALA A 126 5.66 13.11 14.49
C ALA A 126 5.44 14.51 15.06
N SER A 127 4.43 15.24 14.55
CA SER A 127 4.08 16.58 15.03
C SER A 127 3.50 16.61 16.45
N MET A 128 2.92 15.50 16.91
CA MET A 128 2.46 15.35 18.31
C MET A 128 3.62 15.02 19.28
N LEU A 129 4.72 14.48 18.77
CA LEU A 129 5.80 13.90 19.57
C LEU A 129 7.05 14.78 19.65
N LEU A 130 7.31 15.57 18.61
CA LEU A 130 8.52 16.36 18.46
C LEU A 130 8.21 17.84 18.35
N GLU A 131 9.05 18.65 18.98
CA GLU A 131 9.11 20.08 18.72
C GLU A 131 9.73 20.36 17.33
N THR A 132 9.54 21.57 16.81
CA THR A 132 10.01 21.93 15.45
C THR A 132 11.53 21.72 15.29
N ASP A 133 12.31 22.16 16.27
CA ASP A 133 13.78 22.02 16.21
C ASP A 133 14.23 20.55 16.32
N GLU A 134 13.54 19.75 17.14
CA GLU A 134 13.78 18.30 17.25
C GLU A 134 13.49 17.61 15.91
N PHE A 135 12.35 17.91 15.28
CA PHE A 135 11.99 17.37 13.97
C PHE A 135 13.00 17.76 12.90
N MET A 136 13.37 19.04 12.83
CA MET A 136 14.32 19.53 11.83
C MET A 136 15.71 18.89 11.97
N ALA A 137 16.13 18.54 13.19
CA ALA A 137 17.39 17.87 13.45
C ALA A 137 17.44 16.43 12.90
N VAL A 138 16.31 15.75 12.76
CA VAL A 138 16.23 14.34 12.32
C VAL A 138 15.43 14.11 11.04
N LYS A 139 14.97 15.19 10.40
CA LYS A 139 14.06 15.15 9.25
C LYS A 139 14.53 14.21 8.13
N ASP A 140 15.79 14.32 7.71
CA ASP A 140 16.30 13.54 6.58
C ASP A 140 16.30 12.04 6.87
N GLU A 141 16.69 11.64 8.08
CA GLU A 141 16.67 10.25 8.54
C GLU A 141 15.21 9.74 8.68
N LEU A 142 14.35 10.53 9.32
CA LEU A 142 12.94 10.19 9.52
C LEU A 142 12.20 10.00 8.19
N VAL A 143 12.49 10.85 7.18
CA VAL A 143 11.89 10.71 5.84
C VAL A 143 12.30 9.39 5.19
N VAL A 144 13.57 8.98 5.30
CA VAL A 144 14.04 7.69 4.77
C VAL A 144 13.29 6.52 5.44
N GLU A 145 13.18 6.55 6.76
CA GLU A 145 12.49 5.50 7.52
C GLU A 145 10.99 5.42 7.20
N VAL A 146 10.32 6.56 7.05
CA VAL A 146 8.92 6.61 6.63
C VAL A 146 8.78 6.00 5.24
N VAL A 147 9.64 6.37 4.29
CA VAL A 147 9.62 5.81 2.93
C VAL A 147 9.81 4.30 2.96
N ASP A 148 10.68 3.77 3.81
CA ASP A 148 10.89 2.32 3.93
C ASP A 148 9.66 1.61 4.52
N LYS A 149 8.98 2.22 5.49
CA LYS A 149 7.68 1.73 5.98
C LYS A 149 6.61 1.74 4.89
N LEU A 150 6.52 2.80 4.10
CA LEU A 150 5.58 2.87 2.96
C LEU A 150 5.87 1.78 1.92
N ARG A 151 7.14 1.54 1.58
CA ARG A 151 7.55 0.47 0.67
C ARG A 151 7.19 -0.92 1.21
N ALA A 152 7.38 -1.15 2.51
CA ALA A 152 7.02 -2.41 3.14
C ALA A 152 5.50 -2.66 3.06
N LEU A 153 4.69 -1.66 3.40
CA LEU A 153 3.23 -1.74 3.34
C LEU A 153 2.72 -1.94 1.90
N ALA A 154 3.23 -1.15 0.95
CA ALA A 154 2.88 -1.29 -0.47
C ALA A 154 3.24 -2.69 -1.00
N ARG A 155 4.41 -3.23 -0.60
CA ARG A 155 4.83 -4.57 -0.98
C ARG A 155 3.89 -5.65 -0.46
N VAL A 156 3.52 -5.63 0.83
CA VAL A 156 2.68 -6.69 1.40
C VAL A 156 1.26 -6.68 0.84
N GLU A 157 0.67 -5.50 0.58
CA GLU A 157 -0.63 -5.42 -0.08
C GLU A 157 -0.56 -5.91 -1.54
N ALA A 158 0.45 -5.48 -2.29
CA ALA A 158 0.65 -5.98 -3.66
C ALA A 158 0.86 -7.50 -3.70
N GLN A 159 1.64 -8.05 -2.77
CA GLN A 159 1.83 -9.50 -2.66
C GLN A 159 0.52 -10.22 -2.38
N LEU A 160 -0.32 -9.72 -1.47
CA LEU A 160 -1.65 -10.30 -1.23
C LEU A 160 -2.50 -10.22 -2.51
N LEU A 161 -2.58 -9.05 -3.13
CA LEU A 161 -3.40 -8.80 -4.31
C LEU A 161 -3.03 -9.74 -5.47
N PHE A 162 -1.74 -9.84 -5.79
CA PHE A 162 -1.26 -10.74 -6.85
C PHE A 162 -1.29 -12.22 -6.46
N ARG A 163 -1.22 -12.55 -5.16
CA ARG A 163 -1.46 -13.91 -4.67
C ARG A 163 -2.91 -14.34 -4.91
N GLU A 164 -3.87 -13.45 -4.67
CA GLU A 164 -5.29 -13.73 -4.99
C GLU A 164 -5.51 -13.83 -6.49
N TYR A 165 -4.91 -12.94 -7.29
CA TYR A 165 -4.97 -13.03 -8.76
C TYR A 165 -4.40 -14.34 -9.31
N LYS A 166 -3.28 -14.82 -8.76
CA LYS A 166 -2.66 -16.07 -9.20
C LYS A 166 -3.55 -17.30 -8.93
N LYS A 167 -4.42 -17.25 -7.90
CA LYS A 167 -5.38 -18.32 -7.61
C LYS A 167 -6.52 -18.36 -8.63
N ASP A 168 -6.94 -17.19 -9.10
CA ASP A 168 -7.98 -17.06 -10.12
C ASP A 168 -7.67 -15.91 -11.09
N PRO A 169 -6.88 -16.20 -12.16
CA PRO A 169 -6.52 -15.18 -13.15
C PRO A 169 -7.69 -14.69 -14.01
N THR A 170 -8.85 -15.37 -13.92
CA THR A 170 -10.08 -14.99 -14.63
C THR A 170 -10.88 -13.93 -13.87
N SER A 171 -10.50 -13.65 -12.62
CA SER A 171 -11.07 -12.58 -11.82
C SER A 171 -10.25 -11.29 -11.91
N ALA A 172 -10.93 -10.17 -12.16
CA ALA A 172 -10.30 -8.85 -12.17
C ALA A 172 -9.75 -8.49 -10.77
N LEU A 173 -8.66 -7.72 -10.73
CA LEU A 173 -8.06 -7.25 -9.48
C LEU A 173 -8.87 -6.22 -8.68
N PRO A 174 -9.60 -5.25 -9.30
CA PRO A 174 -10.31 -4.21 -8.54
C PRO A 174 -11.29 -4.75 -7.47
N PRO A 175 -12.12 -5.77 -7.74
CA PRO A 175 -12.93 -6.41 -6.70
C PRO A 175 -12.12 -6.97 -5.53
N ALA A 176 -10.93 -7.53 -5.79
CA ALA A 176 -10.05 -8.04 -4.75
C ALA A 176 -9.48 -6.91 -3.87
N SER A 177 -9.06 -5.78 -4.46
CA SER A 177 -8.65 -4.58 -3.73
C SER A 177 -9.74 -4.08 -2.77
N GLU A 178 -11.00 -4.08 -3.22
CA GLU A 178 -12.13 -3.66 -2.40
C GLU A 178 -12.43 -4.65 -1.27
N ARG A 179 -12.32 -5.97 -1.53
CA ARG A 179 -12.45 -7.00 -0.50
C ARG A 179 -11.37 -6.88 0.57
N ILE A 180 -10.12 -6.63 0.17
CA ILE A 180 -9.00 -6.41 1.12
C ILE A 180 -9.30 -5.21 2.01
N SER A 181 -9.76 -4.10 1.43
CA SER A 181 -10.08 -2.90 2.19
C SER A 181 -11.23 -3.14 3.18
N ARG A 182 -12.31 -3.82 2.74
CA ARG A 182 -13.42 -4.21 3.62
C ARG A 182 -12.98 -5.14 4.75
N ALA A 183 -12.13 -6.11 4.47
CA ALA A 183 -11.61 -7.03 5.47
C ALA A 183 -10.77 -6.28 6.53
N ILE A 184 -9.90 -5.35 6.11
CA ILE A 184 -9.12 -4.52 7.03
C ILE A 184 -10.04 -3.67 7.89
N THR A 185 -11.01 -2.96 7.31
CA THR A 185 -11.96 -2.13 8.08
C THR A 185 -12.74 -2.97 9.09
N ARG A 186 -13.21 -4.15 8.69
CA ARG A 186 -13.94 -5.05 9.57
C ARG A 186 -13.12 -5.51 10.78
N VAL A 187 -11.87 -5.93 10.55
CA VAL A 187 -10.97 -6.31 11.67
C VAL A 187 -10.60 -5.10 12.52
N HIS A 188 -10.34 -3.95 11.89
CA HIS A 188 -10.05 -2.70 12.59
C HIS A 188 -11.17 -2.34 13.58
N ASP A 189 -12.42 -2.33 13.11
CA ASP A 189 -13.57 -1.93 13.93
C ASP A 189 -13.79 -2.91 15.08
N ALA A 190 -13.59 -4.21 14.85
CA ALA A 190 -13.67 -5.23 15.89
C ALA A 190 -12.56 -5.09 16.96
N VAL A 191 -11.32 -4.77 16.56
CA VAL A 191 -10.22 -4.50 17.50
C VAL A 191 -10.49 -3.23 18.30
N LEU A 192 -11.02 -2.19 17.64
CA LEU A 192 -11.34 -0.92 18.28
C LEU A 192 -12.43 -1.08 19.34
N ALA A 193 -13.48 -1.84 19.04
CA ALA A 193 -14.58 -2.13 19.97
C ALA A 193 -14.11 -2.93 21.20
N HIS A 194 -13.14 -3.83 21.02
CA HIS A 194 -12.64 -4.69 22.08
C HIS A 194 -11.53 -4.03 22.93
N PHE A 195 -11.00 -2.88 22.51
CA PHE A 195 -9.83 -2.24 23.13
C PHE A 195 -10.00 -1.94 24.62
N ASP A 196 -11.21 -1.65 25.08
CA ASP A 196 -11.49 -1.27 26.47
C ASP A 196 -11.81 -2.48 27.37
N GLU A 197 -11.98 -3.66 26.79
CA GLU A 197 -12.39 -4.89 27.50
C GLU A 197 -11.20 -5.80 27.86
N VAL A 198 -9.99 -5.45 27.43
CA VAL A 198 -8.79 -6.26 27.61
C VAL A 198 -8.11 -6.00 28.96
N CYS A 199 -7.45 -7.03 29.51
CA CYS A 199 -6.68 -6.91 30.75
C CYS A 199 -5.38 -6.10 30.54
N GLU A 200 -4.72 -5.67 31.62
CA GLU A 200 -3.48 -4.89 31.57
C GLU A 200 -2.35 -5.58 30.78
N GLU A 201 -2.22 -6.90 30.91
CA GLU A 201 -1.24 -7.70 30.17
C GLU A 201 -1.46 -7.60 28.65
N ASP A 202 -2.72 -7.59 28.24
CA ASP A 202 -3.13 -7.50 26.84
C ASP A 202 -2.98 -6.09 26.30
N GLN A 203 -3.21 -5.07 27.14
CA GLN A 203 -2.90 -3.69 26.80
C GLN A 203 -1.41 -3.51 26.51
N HIS A 204 -0.54 -4.13 27.31
CA HIS A 204 0.91 -4.07 27.08
C HIS A 204 1.29 -4.73 25.74
N ILE A 205 0.69 -5.87 25.41
CA ILE A 205 0.91 -6.54 24.12
C ILE A 205 0.43 -5.66 22.96
N LEU A 206 -0.75 -5.04 23.07
CA LEU A 206 -1.27 -4.11 22.07
C LEU A 206 -0.36 -2.88 21.92
N PHE A 207 0.21 -2.37 23.02
CA PHE A 207 1.14 -1.23 22.99
C PHE A 207 2.39 -1.51 22.16
N THR A 208 2.85 -2.77 22.09
CA THR A 208 3.97 -3.14 21.21
C THR A 208 3.70 -2.86 19.73
N LEU A 209 2.43 -2.80 19.30
CA LEU A 209 2.09 -2.42 17.93
C LEU A 209 2.39 -0.95 17.64
N ILE A 210 2.37 -0.08 18.65
CA ILE A 210 2.75 1.32 18.50
C ILE A 210 4.25 1.42 18.30
N GLU A 211 5.04 0.69 19.09
CA GLU A 211 6.49 0.59 18.93
C GLU A 211 6.88 0.06 17.55
N GLU A 212 6.16 -0.94 17.04
CA GLU A 212 6.35 -1.46 15.69
C GLU A 212 5.87 -0.47 14.60
N HIS A 213 4.87 0.35 14.90
CA HIS A 213 4.30 1.32 13.98
C HIS A 213 5.21 2.53 13.78
N LEU A 214 5.80 3.08 14.84
CA LEU A 214 6.66 4.26 14.75
C LEU A 214 7.92 4.00 13.89
N PRO A 215 8.36 4.96 13.07
CA PRO A 215 9.70 4.94 12.48
C PRO A 215 10.77 4.79 13.57
N PRO A 216 11.84 3.99 13.34
CA PRO A 216 12.85 3.72 14.37
C PRO A 216 13.41 4.97 15.07
N LYS A 217 13.71 6.05 14.34
CA LYS A 217 14.19 7.31 14.91
C LYS A 217 13.13 7.98 15.79
N LEU A 218 11.87 8.00 15.36
CA LEU A 218 10.79 8.59 16.14
C LEU A 218 10.54 7.80 17.43
N ARG A 219 10.64 6.47 17.35
CA ARG A 219 10.56 5.58 18.51
C ARG A 219 11.71 5.83 19.48
N GLU A 220 12.94 5.98 18.99
CA GLU A 220 14.12 6.25 19.82
C GLU A 220 13.97 7.54 20.64
N LEU A 221 13.42 8.59 20.03
CA LEU A 221 13.38 9.93 20.63
C LEU A 221 12.17 10.22 21.52
N ALA A 222 11.03 9.59 21.22
CA ALA A 222 9.75 10.05 21.75
C ALA A 222 8.75 8.92 22.10
N LEU A 223 9.19 7.66 22.16
CA LEU A 223 8.30 6.56 22.57
C LEU A 223 7.70 6.78 23.97
N ASP A 224 8.49 7.32 24.90
CA ASP A 224 8.07 7.66 26.26
C ASP A 224 7.00 8.76 26.30
N ARG A 225 6.97 9.64 25.29
CA ARG A 225 6.00 10.74 25.17
C ARG A 225 4.65 10.30 24.61
N VAL A 226 4.55 9.10 24.02
CA VAL A 226 3.35 8.64 23.30
C VAL A 226 2.10 8.68 24.17
N GLN A 227 2.16 8.10 25.38
CA GLN A 227 0.99 8.01 26.25
C GLN A 227 0.51 9.39 26.75
N GLN A 228 1.42 10.35 26.86
CA GLN A 228 1.12 11.69 27.35
C GLN A 228 0.62 12.62 26.22
N ASN A 229 1.26 12.57 25.06
CA ASN A 229 1.08 13.58 24.02
C ASN A 229 0.13 13.14 22.90
N VAL A 230 0.00 11.84 22.64
CA VAL A 230 -0.85 11.33 21.57
C VAL A 230 -2.26 11.06 22.12
N PRO A 231 -3.33 11.63 21.54
CA PRO A 231 -4.69 11.37 21.99
C PRO A 231 -5.03 9.87 21.99
N LEU A 232 -5.74 9.41 23.02
CA LEU A 232 -6.09 7.99 23.16
C LEU A 232 -6.81 7.43 21.93
N ALA A 233 -7.67 8.22 21.27
CA ALA A 233 -8.33 7.82 20.03
C ALA A 233 -7.34 7.51 18.89
N TYR A 234 -6.25 8.28 18.79
CA TYR A 234 -5.17 8.03 17.82
C TYR A 234 -4.39 6.77 18.16
N ILE A 235 -4.05 6.58 19.44
CA ILE A 235 -3.38 5.36 19.93
C ILE A 235 -4.21 4.12 19.56
N ARG A 236 -5.51 4.14 19.85
CA ARG A 236 -6.43 3.06 19.51
C ARG A 236 -6.47 2.79 18.01
N SER A 237 -6.53 3.84 17.18
CA SER A 237 -6.55 3.70 15.72
C SER A 237 -5.24 3.14 15.17
N ILE A 238 -4.08 3.53 15.71
CA ILE A 238 -2.77 2.96 15.33
C ILE A 238 -2.74 1.46 15.61
N VAL A 239 -3.16 1.06 16.82
CA VAL A 239 -3.20 -0.35 17.24
C VAL A 239 -4.15 -1.14 16.33
N ALA A 240 -5.40 -0.69 16.17
CA ALA A 240 -6.41 -1.36 15.37
C ALA A 240 -5.99 -1.49 13.90
N SER A 241 -5.47 -0.41 13.31
CA SER A 241 -5.03 -0.40 11.90
C SER A 241 -3.82 -1.30 11.68
N SER A 242 -2.86 -1.29 12.62
CA SER A 242 -1.66 -2.12 12.54
C SER A 242 -2.00 -3.60 12.67
N LEU A 243 -2.84 -3.98 13.63
CA LEU A 243 -3.25 -5.36 13.82
C LEU A 243 -4.10 -5.88 12.66
N ALA A 244 -5.10 -5.11 12.23
CA ALA A 244 -5.99 -5.47 11.13
C ALA A 244 -5.22 -5.67 9.82
N SER A 245 -4.38 -4.71 9.45
CA SER A 245 -3.55 -4.79 8.25
C SER A 245 -2.60 -5.98 8.31
N LYS A 246 -1.96 -6.20 9.47
CA LYS A 246 -1.04 -7.33 9.68
C LYS A 246 -1.73 -8.68 9.47
N ILE A 247 -2.90 -8.88 10.07
CA ILE A 247 -3.67 -10.13 9.93
C ILE A 247 -4.10 -10.34 8.47
N VAL A 248 -4.75 -9.34 7.87
CA VAL A 248 -5.31 -9.46 6.51
C VAL A 248 -4.21 -9.68 5.47
N TYR A 249 -3.12 -8.91 5.51
CA TYR A 249 -2.04 -9.07 4.54
C TYR A 249 -1.32 -10.41 4.67
N ARG A 250 -1.14 -10.91 5.90
CA ARG A 250 -0.47 -12.18 6.15
C ARG A 250 -1.35 -13.38 5.78
N GLU A 251 -2.51 -13.49 6.40
CA GLU A 251 -3.38 -14.67 6.29
C GLU A 251 -4.26 -14.65 5.02
N GLY A 252 -4.53 -13.47 4.47
CA GLY A 252 -5.39 -13.27 3.31
C GLY A 252 -6.89 -13.25 3.65
N LEU A 253 -7.70 -13.02 2.62
CA LEU A 253 -9.13 -12.71 2.73
C LEU A 253 -9.92 -13.83 3.41
N GLN A 254 -9.69 -15.09 3.01
CA GLN A 254 -10.45 -16.25 3.48
C GLN A 254 -10.38 -16.42 5.00
N PHE A 255 -9.23 -16.16 5.61
CA PHE A 255 -9.07 -16.29 7.05
C PHE A 255 -9.98 -15.32 7.80
N THR A 256 -9.92 -14.03 7.44
CA THR A 256 -10.70 -13.01 8.12
C THR A 256 -12.18 -13.09 7.80
N GLU A 257 -12.55 -13.41 6.54
CA GLU A 257 -13.95 -13.52 6.11
C GLU A 257 -14.68 -14.72 6.75
N ALA A 258 -13.96 -15.76 7.18
CA ALA A 258 -14.56 -16.95 7.81
C ALA A 258 -14.86 -16.78 9.31
N LEU A 259 -14.24 -15.81 9.99
CA LEU A 259 -14.44 -15.59 11.43
C LEU A 259 -15.75 -14.84 11.69
N PRO A 260 -16.53 -15.15 12.74
CA PRO A 260 -17.73 -14.40 13.10
C PRO A 260 -17.39 -13.03 13.73
N ASP A 261 -18.23 -12.02 13.49
CA ASP A 261 -18.04 -10.65 14.02
C ASP A 261 -17.92 -10.62 15.54
N SER A 262 -18.74 -11.41 16.24
CA SER A 262 -18.81 -11.46 17.70
C SER A 262 -17.52 -11.91 18.38
N ASN A 263 -16.62 -12.61 17.66
CA ASN A 263 -15.37 -13.11 18.23
C ASN A 263 -14.13 -12.53 17.52
N LEU A 264 -14.31 -11.62 16.57
CA LEU A 264 -13.21 -11.15 15.72
C LEU A 264 -12.16 -10.35 16.50
N GLY A 265 -12.58 -9.51 17.45
CA GLY A 265 -11.68 -8.75 18.33
C GLY A 265 -10.80 -9.66 19.20
N ASN A 266 -11.42 -10.63 19.88
CA ASN A 266 -10.71 -11.66 20.65
C ASN A 266 -9.72 -12.44 19.79
N MET A 267 -10.14 -12.88 18.60
CA MET A 267 -9.29 -13.62 17.67
C MET A 267 -8.11 -12.80 17.17
N ALA A 268 -8.29 -11.51 16.90
CA ALA A 268 -7.20 -10.62 16.52
C ALA A 268 -6.18 -10.47 17.66
N LEU A 269 -6.63 -10.35 18.91
CA LEU A 269 -5.74 -10.28 20.07
C LEU A 269 -4.98 -11.60 20.30
N GLN A 270 -5.68 -12.74 20.21
CA GLN A 270 -5.04 -14.06 20.30
C GLN A 270 -4.02 -14.28 19.19
N TYR A 271 -4.32 -13.80 17.97
CA TYR A 271 -3.38 -13.83 16.86
C TYR A 271 -2.10 -13.05 17.19
N LEU A 272 -2.21 -11.87 17.79
CA LEU A 272 -1.06 -11.08 18.22
C LEU A 272 -0.23 -11.80 19.30
N LYS A 273 -0.89 -12.37 20.32
CA LYS A 273 -0.22 -13.17 21.36
C LYS A 273 0.56 -14.34 20.75
N GLN A 274 -0.07 -15.05 19.83
CA GLN A 274 0.53 -16.19 19.16
C GLN A 274 1.67 -15.75 18.24
N GLU A 275 1.57 -14.60 17.58
CA GLU A 275 2.68 -14.01 16.83
C GLU A 275 3.90 -13.75 17.74
N LYS A 276 3.71 -13.11 18.89
CA LYS A 276 4.81 -12.85 19.85
C LYS A 276 5.42 -14.15 20.39
N LYS A 277 4.61 -15.19 20.60
CA LYS A 277 5.10 -16.53 20.95
C LYS A 277 5.95 -17.13 19.83
N VAL A 278 5.48 -17.11 18.59
CA VAL A 278 6.20 -17.64 17.43
C VAL A 278 7.50 -16.87 17.19
N GLN A 279 7.50 -15.54 17.32
CA GLN A 279 8.72 -14.73 17.19
C GLN A 279 9.79 -15.13 18.21
N ARG A 280 9.42 -15.38 19.47
CA ARG A 280 10.34 -15.90 20.50
C ARG A 280 10.88 -17.27 20.12
N LEU A 281 10.02 -18.20 19.71
CA LEU A 281 10.45 -19.54 19.26
C LEU A 281 11.39 -19.49 18.06
N VAL A 282 11.12 -18.63 17.09
CA VAL A 282 11.99 -18.39 15.92
C VAL A 282 13.37 -17.89 16.37
N HIS A 283 13.40 -16.95 17.33
CA HIS A 283 14.66 -16.47 17.91
C HIS A 283 15.43 -17.59 18.62
N ASP A 284 14.76 -18.35 19.49
CA ASP A 284 15.38 -19.44 20.25
C ASP A 284 15.96 -20.52 19.32
N VAL A 285 15.22 -20.88 18.27
CA VAL A 285 15.68 -21.85 17.27
C VAL A 285 16.92 -21.31 16.53
N ARG A 286 16.91 -20.07 16.05
CA ARG A 286 18.06 -19.47 15.36
C ARG A 286 19.29 -19.33 16.26
N SER A 287 19.08 -19.10 17.55
CA SER A 287 20.13 -19.03 18.57
C SER A 287 20.63 -20.39 19.04
N SER A 288 19.95 -21.48 18.67
CA SER A 288 20.32 -22.84 19.09
C SER A 288 21.50 -23.42 18.29
N GLN A 289 21.92 -24.62 18.72
CA GLN A 289 22.91 -25.47 18.03
C GLN A 289 22.24 -26.57 17.18
N LEU A 290 20.94 -26.48 16.93
CA LEU A 290 20.22 -27.48 16.13
C LEU A 290 20.75 -27.50 14.69
N PRO A 291 20.94 -28.69 14.09
CA PRO A 291 21.13 -28.77 12.65
C PRO A 291 19.88 -28.23 11.94
N ASN A 292 20.07 -27.52 10.82
CA ASN A 292 19.00 -26.90 10.02
C ASN A 292 18.13 -25.88 10.78
N LYS A 293 18.66 -25.24 11.83
CA LYS A 293 17.93 -24.25 12.63
C LYS A 293 17.29 -23.13 11.81
N ASP A 294 17.96 -22.67 10.74
CA ASP A 294 17.43 -21.61 9.89
C ASP A 294 16.18 -22.07 9.12
N ASP A 295 16.19 -23.28 8.56
CA ASP A 295 15.03 -23.86 7.88
C ASP A 295 13.84 -24.08 8.83
N ILE A 296 14.12 -24.57 10.05
CA ILE A 296 13.09 -24.79 11.08
C ILE A 296 12.47 -23.44 11.48
N ALA A 297 13.31 -22.43 11.72
CA ALA A 297 12.88 -21.09 12.07
C ALA A 297 12.03 -20.46 10.96
N ASP A 298 12.40 -20.66 9.70
CA ASP A 298 11.66 -20.14 8.56
C ASP A 298 10.29 -20.82 8.38
N LEU A 299 10.20 -22.14 8.61
CA LEU A 299 8.92 -22.85 8.63
C LEU A 299 8.01 -22.35 9.75
N LEU A 300 8.55 -22.18 10.97
CA LEU A 300 7.81 -21.62 12.10
C LEU A 300 7.34 -20.19 11.82
N ALA A 301 8.19 -19.34 11.25
CA ALA A 301 7.83 -17.97 10.89
C ALA A 301 6.70 -17.92 9.85
N ARG A 302 6.66 -18.86 8.90
CA ARG A 302 5.65 -18.89 7.84
C ARG A 302 4.30 -19.43 8.31
N GLY A 303 4.29 -20.52 9.10
CA GLY A 303 3.06 -21.24 9.43
C GLY A 303 2.65 -21.24 10.90
N GLY A 304 3.58 -20.90 11.82
CA GLY A 304 3.40 -21.15 13.25
C GLY A 304 2.31 -20.31 13.92
N VAL A 305 1.99 -19.13 13.38
CA VAL A 305 0.95 -18.26 13.97
C VAL A 305 -0.42 -18.89 13.72
N ARG A 306 -0.76 -19.15 12.46
CA ARG A 306 -2.00 -19.81 12.07
C ARG A 306 -2.17 -21.17 12.72
N ALA A 307 -1.14 -22.02 12.69
CA ALA A 307 -1.19 -23.34 13.32
C ALA A 307 -1.47 -23.27 14.83
N GLY A 308 -0.96 -22.23 15.51
CA GLY A 308 -1.23 -22.01 16.92
C GLY A 308 -2.64 -21.50 17.25
N MET A 309 -3.33 -20.89 16.28
CA MET A 309 -4.72 -20.46 16.43
C MET A 309 -5.71 -21.63 16.36
N ASP A 310 -5.33 -22.71 15.67
CA ASP A 310 -6.17 -23.91 15.48
C ASP A 310 -6.00 -24.95 16.63
N THR A 311 -5.06 -24.72 17.55
CA THR A 311 -4.86 -25.59 18.71
C THR A 311 -5.92 -25.34 19.80
N PRO A 312 -6.63 -26.38 20.27
CA PRO A 312 -7.65 -26.25 21.31
C PRO A 312 -7.10 -25.80 22.67
#